data_AF-A0A3D2XA73-F1
#
_entry.id   AF-A0A3D2XA73-F1
#
_cell.length_a   1.000
_cell.length_b   1.000
_cell.length_c   1.000
_cell.angle_alpha   90.00
_cell.angle_beta   90.00
_cell.angle_gamma   90.00
#
_symmetry.space_group_name_H-M   'P 1'
#
loop_
_entity.id
_entity.type
_entity.pdbx_description
1 polymer ?
#
loop_
_entity_poly.entity_id
_entity_poly.type
_entity_poly.pdbx_seq_one_letter_code
_entity_poly.pdbx_strand_id
1 'polypeptide(L)'
;MSLQLFMKKNKKVKENVFYAPTKSLLDENGLPLNWEFRHVSTKEDEDIRESCTMDVQITGKPGAYRKKIDTNVYIAKLVAASCVVPNLNNAELQDSYGVKKPEDLLKELVDDPGEYQDLFVFIQKYNGFDTSMEEEVEEAKN
;
A
#
# COMPACT_ATOMS: atom_id res chain seq x y z
N MET A 1 4.13 -27.82 21.57
CA MET A 1 4.10 -27.24 20.21
C MET A 1 5.49 -27.41 19.59
N SER A 2 5.61 -27.90 18.33
CA SER A 2 6.91 -28.27 17.72
C SER A 2 7.47 -27.15 16.83
N LEU A 3 8.80 -26.94 16.85
CA LEU A 3 9.52 -25.97 16.02
C LEU A 3 9.19 -26.12 14.52
N GLN A 4 8.92 -27.35 14.06
CA GLN A 4 8.60 -27.61 12.66
C GLN A 4 7.40 -26.79 12.18
N LEU A 5 6.40 -26.53 13.04
CA LEU A 5 5.19 -25.77 12.67
C LEU A 5 5.50 -24.32 12.26
N PHE A 6 6.61 -23.74 12.73
CA PHE A 6 7.00 -22.35 12.46
C PHE A 6 7.93 -22.20 11.23
N MET A 7 8.31 -23.31 10.58
CA MET A 7 9.22 -23.28 9.44
C MET A 7 8.56 -22.67 8.19
N LYS A 8 9.35 -21.96 7.37
CA LYS A 8 8.88 -21.27 6.15
C LYS A 8 8.05 -22.15 5.21
N LYS A 9 8.42 -23.42 5.06
CA LYS A 9 7.70 -24.40 4.23
C LYS A 9 6.25 -24.66 4.67
N ASN A 10 5.93 -24.38 5.93
CA ASN A 10 4.60 -24.57 6.51
C ASN A 10 3.80 -23.25 6.55
N LYS A 11 4.42 -22.12 6.20
CA LYS A 11 3.75 -20.82 6.12
C LYS A 11 2.93 -20.78 4.83
N LYS A 12 1.63 -20.55 4.95
CA LYS A 12 0.75 -20.34 3.80
C LYS A 12 1.23 -19.14 2.99
N VAL A 13 1.37 -19.32 1.68
CA VAL A 13 1.66 -18.24 0.74
C VAL A 13 0.40 -17.38 0.62
N LYS A 14 0.58 -16.05 0.62
CA LYS A 14 -0.51 -15.12 0.35
C LYS A 14 -0.53 -14.88 -1.15
N GLU A 15 -1.61 -15.29 -1.81
CA GLU A 15 -1.81 -15.06 -3.25
C GLU A 15 -2.03 -13.58 -3.54
N ASN A 16 -1.63 -13.17 -4.74
CA ASN A 16 -1.89 -11.83 -5.24
C ASN A 16 -3.39 -11.65 -5.52
N VAL A 17 -3.85 -10.41 -5.43
CA VAL A 17 -5.23 -10.03 -5.68
C VAL A 17 -5.32 -9.13 -6.90
N PHE A 18 -6.47 -9.19 -7.56
CA PHE A 18 -6.75 -8.38 -8.74
C PHE A 18 -7.82 -7.35 -8.41
N TYR A 19 -7.57 -6.10 -8.79
CA TYR A 19 -8.49 -4.99 -8.58
C TYR A 19 -8.32 -3.99 -9.72
N ALA A 20 -9.42 -3.46 -10.25
CA ALA A 20 -9.40 -2.44 -11.28
C ALA A 20 -9.52 -1.06 -10.61
N PRO A 21 -8.40 -0.31 -10.47
CA PRO A 21 -8.40 0.90 -9.66
C PRO A 21 -9.00 2.10 -10.38
N THR A 22 -9.09 2.08 -11.71
CA THR A 22 -9.65 3.19 -12.47
C THR A 22 -10.52 2.70 -13.61
N LYS A 23 -11.56 3.46 -13.94
CA LYS A 23 -12.43 3.22 -15.11
C LYS A 23 -11.88 3.86 -16.38
N SER A 24 -10.81 4.66 -16.30
CA SER A 24 -10.23 5.36 -17.45
C SER A 24 -9.35 4.45 -18.32
N LEU A 25 -8.74 3.44 -17.71
CA LEU A 25 -7.89 2.46 -18.39
C LEU A 25 -8.70 1.20 -18.69
N LEU A 26 -8.96 0.95 -19.97
CA LEU A 26 -9.82 -0.13 -20.46
C LEU A 26 -9.04 -1.13 -21.33
N ASP A 27 -9.48 -2.38 -21.34
CA ASP A 27 -9.02 -3.42 -22.27
C ASP A 27 -9.65 -3.28 -23.67
N GLU A 28 -9.33 -4.22 -24.56
CA GLU A 28 -9.88 -4.28 -25.92
C GLU A 28 -11.42 -4.43 -25.96
N ASN A 29 -12.03 -4.89 -24.86
CA ASN A 29 -13.48 -5.08 -24.73
C ASN A 29 -14.18 -3.89 -24.04
N GLY A 30 -13.44 -2.85 -23.65
CA GLY A 30 -13.96 -1.71 -22.92
C GLY A 30 -14.18 -1.95 -21.42
N LEU A 31 -13.53 -2.97 -20.84
CA LEU A 31 -13.59 -3.29 -19.42
C LEU A 31 -12.40 -2.68 -18.65
N PRO A 32 -12.60 -2.15 -17.43
CA PRO A 32 -11.51 -1.64 -16.60
C PRO A 32 -10.38 -2.66 -16.40
N LEU A 33 -9.13 -2.19 -16.54
CA LEU A 33 -7.94 -3.03 -16.39
C LEU A 33 -7.77 -3.51 -14.96
N ASN A 34 -7.75 -4.83 -14.76
CA ASN A 34 -7.38 -5.42 -13.47
C ASN A 34 -5.88 -5.32 -13.25
N TRP A 35 -5.50 -4.65 -12.17
CA TRP A 35 -4.13 -4.59 -11.69
C TRP A 35 -3.87 -5.71 -10.71
N GLU A 36 -2.62 -6.16 -10.65
CA GLU A 36 -2.18 -7.21 -9.73
C GLU A 36 -1.51 -6.58 -8.51
N PHE A 37 -1.95 -6.95 -7.31
CA PHE A 37 -1.41 -6.48 -6.05
C PHE A 37 -0.94 -7.64 -5.17
N ARG A 38 0.23 -7.47 -4.54
CA ARG A 38 0.82 -8.42 -3.59
C ARG A 38 0.75 -7.88 -2.17
N HIS A 39 0.75 -8.81 -1.22
CA HIS A 39 0.87 -8.45 0.19
C HIS A 39 2.24 -7.81 0.45
N VAL A 40 2.25 -6.70 1.18
CA VAL A 40 3.47 -6.03 1.65
C VAL A 40 3.91 -6.73 2.94
N SER A 41 5.17 -7.16 3.02
CA SER A 41 5.68 -7.78 4.24
C SER A 41 5.85 -6.77 5.37
N THR A 42 5.81 -7.22 6.62
CA THR A 42 6.04 -6.36 7.79
C THR A 42 7.34 -5.55 7.67
N LYS A 43 8.41 -6.17 7.18
CA LYS A 43 9.69 -5.48 6.97
C LYS A 43 9.58 -4.36 5.94
N GLU A 44 8.91 -4.61 4.82
CA GLU A 44 8.72 -3.58 3.79
C GLU A 44 7.84 -2.42 4.32
N ASP A 45 6.80 -2.72 5.10
CA ASP A 45 5.98 -1.69 5.74
C ASP A 45 6.81 -0.81 6.69
N GLU A 46 7.64 -1.44 7.54
CA GLU A 46 8.55 -0.74 8.46
C GLU A 46 9.53 0.16 7.70
N ASP A 47 10.18 -0.37 6.65
CA ASP A 47 11.11 0.38 5.81
C ASP A 47 10.42 1.58 5.14
N ILE A 48 9.19 1.39 4.62
CA ILE A 48 8.40 2.46 4.01
C ILE A 48 8.01 3.51 5.07
N ARG A 49 7.53 3.08 6.23
CA ARG A 49 7.10 3.95 7.34
C ARG A 49 8.28 4.78 7.88
N GLU A 50 9.44 4.17 8.05
CA GLU A 50 10.66 4.86 8.45
C GLU A 50 11.06 5.89 7.40
N SER A 51 11.03 5.54 6.11
CA SER A 51 11.35 6.47 5.00
C SER A 51 10.38 7.66 4.89
N CYS A 52 9.23 7.59 5.56
CA CYS A 52 8.22 8.65 5.61
C CYS A 52 8.20 9.38 6.96
N THR A 53 9.07 9.01 7.91
CA THR A 53 9.17 9.65 9.21
C THR A 53 10.21 10.77 9.18
N MET A 54 9.81 11.96 9.60
CA MET A 54 10.68 13.13 9.69
C MET A 54 10.68 13.74 11.10
N ASP A 55 11.80 14.33 11.48
CA ASP A 55 11.92 15.10 12.71
C ASP A 55 11.40 16.53 12.48
N VAL A 56 10.34 16.89 13.20
CA VAL A 56 9.71 18.20 13.13
C VAL A 56 9.95 18.95 14.42
N GLN A 57 10.49 20.17 14.32
CA GLN A 57 10.74 21.02 15.47
C GLN A 57 9.44 21.31 16.24
N ILE A 58 9.50 21.21 17.56
CA ILE A 58 8.36 21.53 18.43
C ILE A 58 8.26 23.05 18.55
N THR A 59 7.14 23.61 18.08
CA THR A 59 6.85 25.05 18.19
C THR A 59 6.98 25.50 19.64
N GLY A 60 7.79 26.53 19.88
CA GLY A 60 8.04 27.08 21.22
C GLY A 60 9.10 26.35 22.05
N LYS A 61 9.73 25.28 21.54
CA LYS A 61 10.85 24.58 22.21
C LYS A 61 12.05 24.42 21.25
N PRO A 62 12.93 25.44 21.13
CA PRO A 62 14.15 25.34 20.34
C PRO A 62 15.01 24.14 20.75
N GLY A 63 15.45 23.34 19.77
CA GLY A 63 16.27 22.14 20.01
C GLY A 63 15.48 20.87 20.38
N ALA A 64 14.15 20.95 20.55
CA ALA A 64 13.30 19.78 20.73
C ALA A 64 12.56 19.41 19.44
N TYR A 65 12.65 18.14 19.05
CA TYR A 65 12.02 17.59 17.84
C TYR A 65 11.06 16.47 18.21
N ARG A 66 10.00 16.33 17.41
CA ARG A 66 9.10 15.17 17.44
C ARG A 66 9.15 14.46 16.10
N LYS A 67 9.09 13.12 16.13
CA LYS A 67 8.88 12.32 14.92
C LYS A 67 7.47 12.54 14.40
N LYS A 68 7.33 12.84 13.12
CA LYS A 68 6.05 12.93 12.40
C LYS A 68 6.16 12.09 11.13
N ILE A 69 5.20 11.20 10.94
CA ILE A 69 5.05 10.48 9.67
C ILE A 69 4.31 11.38 8.68
N ASP A 70 4.83 11.49 7.46
CA ASP A 70 4.05 11.98 6.32
C ASP A 70 3.12 10.87 5.85
N THR A 71 1.90 10.89 6.38
CA THR A 71 0.89 9.86 6.11
C THR A 71 0.57 9.76 4.63
N ASN A 72 0.51 10.87 3.90
CA ASN A 72 0.15 10.86 2.48
C ASN A 72 1.24 10.18 1.64
N VAL A 73 2.51 10.47 1.94
CA VAL A 73 3.64 9.83 1.26
C VAL A 73 3.73 8.35 1.63
N TYR A 74 3.51 8.01 2.90
CA TYR A 74 3.49 6.62 3.38
C TYR A 74 2.46 5.78 2.63
N ILE A 75 1.23 6.28 2.50
CA ILE A 75 0.15 5.61 1.80
C ILE A 75 0.49 5.39 0.32
N ALA A 76 0.94 6.44 -0.36
CA ALA A 76 1.26 6.35 -1.79
C ALA A 76 2.37 5.31 -2.05
N LYS A 77 3.40 5.30 -1.19
CA LYS A 77 4.47 4.29 -1.26
C LYS A 77 3.98 2.88 -0.92
N LEU A 78 3.08 2.73 0.04
CA LEU A 78 2.50 1.43 0.39
C LEU A 78 1.71 0.83 -0.77
N VAL A 79 0.84 1.63 -1.41
CA VAL A 79 0.08 1.20 -2.60
C VAL A 79 1.02 0.87 -3.74
N ALA A 80 2.01 1.75 -4.01
CA ALA A 80 2.97 1.52 -5.08
C ALA A 80 3.83 0.26 -4.87
N ALA A 81 4.24 -0.02 -3.62
CA ALA A 81 4.99 -1.22 -3.27
C ALA A 81 4.15 -2.51 -3.38
N SER A 82 2.83 -2.39 -3.16
CA SER A 82 1.89 -3.49 -3.33
C SER A 82 1.58 -3.79 -4.79
N CYS A 83 1.70 -2.82 -5.70
CA CYS A 83 1.41 -3.00 -7.13
C CYS A 83 2.49 -3.84 -7.84
N VAL A 84 2.07 -4.94 -8.46
CA VAL A 84 2.91 -5.84 -9.27
C VAL A 84 2.71 -5.57 -10.76
N VAL A 85 1.45 -5.44 -11.18
CA VAL A 85 1.06 -5.10 -12.55
C VAL A 85 0.06 -3.94 -12.49
N PRO A 86 0.35 -2.80 -13.13
CA PRO A 86 1.56 -2.50 -13.91
C PRO A 86 2.82 -2.37 -13.02
N ASN A 87 4.00 -2.61 -13.60
CA ASN A 87 5.25 -2.35 -12.91
C ASN A 87 5.50 -0.84 -12.83
N LEU A 88 5.21 -0.22 -11.69
CA LEU A 88 5.34 1.22 -11.48
C LEU A 88 6.79 1.74 -11.51
N ASN A 89 7.78 0.84 -11.51
CA ASN A 89 9.20 1.18 -11.69
C ASN A 89 9.66 1.02 -13.15
N ASN A 90 8.76 0.70 -14.09
CA ASN A 90 9.11 0.62 -15.50
C ASN A 90 9.42 2.03 -16.04
N ALA A 91 10.65 2.23 -16.51
CA ALA A 91 11.12 3.54 -16.97
C ALA A 91 10.34 4.06 -18.18
N GLU A 92 10.02 3.21 -19.15
CA GLU A 92 9.25 3.59 -20.33
C GLU A 92 7.84 4.07 -19.96
N LEU A 93 7.20 3.39 -19.01
CA LEU A 93 5.90 3.79 -18.47
C LEU A 93 6.01 5.09 -17.65
N GLN A 94 7.04 5.24 -16.82
CA GLN A 94 7.25 6.49 -16.09
C GLN A 94 7.49 7.68 -17.02
N ASP A 95 8.31 7.48 -18.06
CA ASP A 95 8.64 8.50 -19.05
C ASP A 95 7.42 8.89 -19.89
N SER A 96 6.51 7.96 -20.21
CA SER A 96 5.28 8.27 -20.96
C SER A 96 4.32 9.19 -20.19
N TYR A 97 4.37 9.15 -18.85
CA TYR A 97 3.63 10.05 -17.96
C TYR A 97 4.46 11.23 -17.44
N GLY A 98 5.73 11.35 -17.83
CA GLY A 98 6.60 12.47 -17.42
C GLY A 98 7.00 12.48 -15.94
N VAL A 99 6.91 11.34 -15.27
CA VAL A 99 7.22 11.16 -13.84
C VAL A 99 8.47 10.29 -13.65
N LYS A 100 9.03 10.25 -12.45
CA LYS A 100 10.25 9.46 -12.15
C LYS A 100 10.15 8.57 -10.92
N LYS A 101 9.01 8.63 -10.23
CA LYS A 101 8.78 7.88 -9.01
C LYS A 101 7.53 7.03 -9.16
N PRO A 102 7.52 5.81 -8.59
CA PRO A 102 6.36 4.94 -8.68
C PRO A 102 5.12 5.54 -8.00
N GLU A 103 5.28 6.30 -6.92
CA GLU A 103 4.17 6.99 -6.25
C GLU A 103 3.58 8.15 -7.06
N ASP A 104 4.39 8.79 -7.92
CA ASP A 104 3.92 9.85 -8.80
C ASP A 104 3.19 9.22 -10.00
N LEU A 105 3.75 8.15 -10.58
CA LEU A 105 3.10 7.38 -11.64
C LEU A 105 1.75 6.80 -11.20
N LEU A 106 1.66 6.29 -9.97
CA LEU A 106 0.41 5.80 -9.42
C LEU A 106 -0.71 6.86 -9.47
N LYS A 107 -0.38 8.12 -9.17
CA LYS A 107 -1.36 9.23 -9.17
C LYS A 107 -1.73 9.66 -10.58
N GLU A 108 -0.82 9.55 -11.54
CA GLU A 108 -1.12 9.82 -12.95
C GLU A 108 -1.98 8.70 -13.57
N LEU A 109 -1.80 7.45 -13.13
CA LEU A 109 -2.60 6.31 -13.60
C LEU A 109 -3.99 6.26 -12.96
N VAL A 110 -4.14 6.75 -11.73
CA VAL A 110 -5.41 6.82 -10.98
C VAL A 110 -5.64 8.29 -10.61
N ASP A 111 -5.96 9.08 -11.64
CA ASP A 111 -6.05 10.54 -11.58
C ASP A 111 -7.38 11.06 -11.02
N ASP A 112 -8.40 10.20 -10.94
CA ASP A 112 -9.63 10.49 -10.20
C ASP A 112 -9.41 10.33 -8.68
N PRO A 113 -9.64 11.39 -7.87
CA PRO A 113 -9.39 11.33 -6.43
C PRO A 113 -10.26 10.32 -5.67
N GLY A 114 -11.47 10.03 -6.17
CA GLY A 114 -12.37 9.04 -5.55
C GLY A 114 -11.86 7.63 -5.78
N GLU A 115 -11.48 7.32 -7.01
CA GLU A 115 -10.86 6.04 -7.40
C GLU A 115 -9.53 5.81 -6.64
N TYR A 116 -8.70 6.84 -6.50
CA TYR A 116 -7.47 6.76 -5.73
C TYR A 116 -7.72 6.45 -4.25
N GLN A 117 -8.75 7.08 -3.65
CA GLN A 117 -9.14 6.81 -2.27
C GLN A 117 -9.68 5.38 -2.10
N ASP A 118 -10.48 4.89 -3.04
CA ASP A 118 -11.01 3.52 -3.02
C ASP A 118 -9.89 2.48 -3.13
N LEU A 119 -8.92 2.71 -4.02
CA LEU A 119 -7.71 1.89 -4.12
C LEU A 119 -6.95 1.84 -2.79
N PHE A 120 -6.76 2.99 -2.13
CA PHE A 120 -6.08 3.01 -0.84
C PHE A 120 -6.84 2.19 0.22
N VAL A 121 -8.16 2.34 0.32
CA VAL A 121 -8.98 1.55 1.25
C VAL A 121 -8.85 0.05 0.94
N PHE A 122 -8.89 -0.33 -0.33
CA PHE A 122 -8.69 -1.71 -0.76
C PHE A 122 -7.34 -2.27 -0.30
N ILE A 123 -6.24 -1.55 -0.54
CA ILE A 123 -4.89 -1.99 -0.18
C ILE A 123 -4.68 -2.07 1.33
N GLN A 124 -5.28 -1.17 2.12
CA GLN A 124 -5.23 -1.26 3.58
C GLN A 124 -5.89 -2.53 4.09
N LYS A 125 -7.11 -2.81 3.61
CA LYS A 125 -7.87 -4.00 3.98
C LYS A 125 -7.13 -5.27 3.58
N TYR A 126 -6.60 -5.31 2.35
CA TYR A 126 -5.84 -6.45 1.85
C TYR A 126 -4.55 -6.72 2.65
N ASN A 127 -3.89 -5.67 3.14
CA ASN A 127 -2.72 -5.81 4.01
C ASN A 127 -3.06 -6.07 5.49
N GLY A 128 -4.34 -6.12 5.85
CA GLY A 128 -4.78 -6.43 7.22
C GLY A 128 -4.65 -5.25 8.18
N PHE A 129 -4.67 -4.01 7.67
CA PHE A 129 -4.72 -2.80 8.49
C PHE A 129 -6.14 -2.43 8.93
N ASP A 130 -7.15 -3.23 8.52
CA ASP A 130 -8.53 -3.01 8.94
C ASP A 130 -8.72 -3.49 10.39
N THR A 131 -8.82 -2.54 11.31
CA THR A 131 -9.08 -2.79 12.73
C THR A 131 -10.56 -3.07 13.02
N SER A 132 -11.45 -3.11 12.01
CA SER A 132 -12.90 -3.23 12.24
C SER A 132 -13.44 -4.67 12.36
N MET A 133 -12.60 -5.72 12.34
CA MET A 133 -13.04 -7.12 12.47
C MET A 133 -12.35 -7.92 13.57
N GLU A 134 -11.43 -7.31 14.33
CA GLU A 134 -10.78 -7.98 15.48
C GLU A 134 -11.51 -7.72 16.82
N GLU A 135 -12.59 -6.93 16.84
CA GLU A 135 -13.39 -6.68 18.07
C GLU A 135 -14.61 -7.63 18.24
N GLU A 136 -14.94 -8.50 17.29
CA GLU A 136 -16.14 -9.39 17.40
C GLU A 136 -15.88 -10.83 17.90
N VAL A 137 -14.71 -11.15 18.48
CA VAL A 137 -14.43 -12.53 18.95
C VAL A 137 -14.13 -12.66 20.46
N GLU A 138 -14.14 -11.56 21.23
CA GLU A 138 -13.86 -11.62 22.69
C GLU A 138 -15.09 -11.53 23.62
N GLU A 139 -16.33 -11.43 23.10
CA GLU A 139 -17.56 -11.41 23.92
C GLU A 139 -18.47 -12.66 23.79
N ALA A 140 -17.92 -13.83 23.42
CA ALA A 140 -18.65 -15.10 23.46
C ALA A 140 -18.16 -16.09 24.55
N LYS A 141 -17.31 -15.64 25.47
CA LYS A 141 -16.82 -16.46 26.60
C LYS A 141 -16.63 -15.63 27.87
N ASN A 142 -17.71 -15.11 28.44
CA ASN A 142 -17.85 -14.85 29.88
C ASN A 142 -19.31 -15.00 30.29
#